data_AF-A0A7V3G1I8-F1
#
_entry.id   AF-A0A7V3G1I8-F1
#
_cell.length_a   1.000
_cell.length_b   1.000
_cell.length_c   1.000
_cell.angle_alpha   90.00
_cell.angle_beta   90.00
_cell.angle_gamma   90.00
#
_symmetry.space_group_name_H-M   'P 1'
#
loop_
_entity.id
_entity.type
_entity.pdbx_description
1 polymer ?
#
loop_
_entity_poly.entity_id
_entity_poly.type
_entity_poly.pdbx_seq_one_letter_code
_entity_poly.pdbx_strand_id
1 'polypeptide(L)'
;MKQLEFDFDKPIQEETISVTLPGPTRKRTATPYFYRVTYFSPDSQEAGCAMACEVCGGRMVYQVALERQENGTLRWHCTCADWIYRGEMQGRLCKHVKGLLALGRRD
;
A
#
# COMPACT_ATOMS: atom_id res chain seq x y z
N MET A 1 5.70 3.77 20.06
CA MET A 1 5.39 3.48 18.64
C MET A 1 3.89 3.20 18.58
N LYS A 2 3.05 4.07 17.99
CA LYS A 2 1.60 3.80 17.90
C LYS A 2 1.36 2.78 16.79
N GLN A 3 0.77 1.65 17.16
CA GLN A 3 0.34 0.57 16.27
C GLN A 3 -0.84 1.09 15.44
N LEU A 4 -0.82 0.87 14.13
CA LEU A 4 -1.91 1.24 13.23
C LEU A 4 -3.03 0.20 13.43
N GLU A 5 -4.21 0.65 13.84
CA GLU A 5 -5.40 -0.19 13.92
C GLU A 5 -6.16 -0.06 12.59
N PHE A 6 -6.04 -1.07 11.74
CA PHE A 6 -6.94 -1.25 10.61
C PHE A 6 -8.08 -2.14 11.11
N ASP A 7 -9.33 -1.73 10.88
CA ASP A 7 -10.50 -2.54 11.21
C ASP A 7 -10.67 -3.59 10.11
N PHE A 8 -10.39 -4.86 10.47
CA PHE A 8 -10.36 -5.97 9.53
C PHE A 8 -11.74 -6.57 9.22
N ASP A 9 -12.79 -6.18 9.96
CA ASP A 9 -14.10 -6.83 9.90
C ASP A 9 -15.12 -6.11 8.98
N LYS A 10 -14.73 -5.00 8.34
CA LYS A 10 -15.63 -4.18 7.51
C LYS A 10 -15.62 -4.65 6.04
N PRO A 11 -16.78 -4.86 5.38
CA PRO A 11 -16.82 -5.18 3.96
C PRO A 11 -16.18 -4.04 3.15
N ILE A 12 -15.32 -4.40 2.20
CA ILE A 12 -14.63 -3.47 1.32
C ILE A 12 -15.68 -2.75 0.46
N GLN A 13 -16.12 -1.56 0.85
CA GLN A 13 -16.81 -0.67 -0.07
C GLN A 13 -15.80 -0.30 -1.17
N GLU A 14 -16.23 -0.19 -2.43
CA GLU A 14 -15.41 0.18 -3.60
C GLU A 14 -14.87 1.63 -3.52
N GLU A 15 -14.40 2.05 -2.36
CA GLU A 15 -13.89 3.38 -2.10
C GLU A 15 -12.51 3.51 -2.74
N THR A 16 -12.47 4.32 -3.78
CA THR A 16 -11.21 4.76 -4.38
C THR A 16 -10.74 6.02 -3.66
N ILE A 17 -9.62 5.93 -2.95
CA ILE A 17 -9.04 7.06 -2.23
C ILE A 17 -7.92 7.68 -3.06
N SER A 18 -7.87 9.01 -3.12
CA SER A 18 -6.81 9.73 -3.84
C SER A 18 -5.77 10.38 -2.93
N VAL A 19 -4.49 10.33 -3.35
CA VAL A 19 -3.36 10.99 -2.69
C VAL A 19 -2.47 11.66 -3.72
N THR A 20 -2.11 12.91 -3.49
CA THR A 20 -1.11 13.59 -4.32
C THR A 20 0.29 13.13 -3.94
N LEU A 21 1.03 12.56 -4.90
CA LEU A 21 2.40 12.09 -4.72
C LEU A 21 3.32 12.65 -5.82
N PRO A 22 4.65 12.60 -5.65
CA PRO A 22 5.58 12.93 -6.72
C PRO A 22 5.28 12.10 -7.97
N GLY A 23 5.23 12.72 -9.15
CA GLY A 23 4.83 12.05 -10.39
C GLY A 23 5.76 10.93 -10.88
N PRO A 24 5.34 10.18 -11.89
CA PRO A 24 6.11 9.06 -12.45
C PRO A 24 7.25 9.49 -13.38
N THR A 25 7.24 10.74 -13.84
CA THR A 25 8.27 11.31 -14.71
C THR A 25 9.49 11.78 -13.92
N ARG A 26 10.61 12.06 -14.61
CA ARG A 26 11.82 12.60 -13.99
C ARG A 26 11.59 13.95 -13.30
N LYS A 27 10.64 14.76 -13.80
CA LYS A 27 10.28 16.06 -13.22
C LYS A 27 9.60 15.93 -11.85
N ARG A 28 9.06 14.75 -11.51
CA ARG A 28 8.38 14.46 -10.23
C ARG A 28 7.25 15.43 -9.89
N THR A 29 6.66 16.10 -10.89
CA THR A 29 5.50 16.98 -10.73
C THR A 29 4.42 16.26 -9.93
N ALA A 30 3.90 16.92 -8.90
CA ALA A 30 2.86 16.39 -8.05
C ALA A 30 1.64 15.97 -8.89
N THR A 31 1.14 14.76 -8.70
CA THR A 31 0.01 14.20 -9.44
C THR A 31 -0.86 13.37 -8.51
N PRO A 32 -2.18 13.30 -8.75
CA PRO A 32 -3.03 12.37 -8.01
C PRO A 32 -2.65 10.92 -8.34
N TYR A 33 -2.63 10.11 -7.28
CA TYR A 33 -2.61 8.65 -7.33
C TYR A 33 -3.89 8.15 -6.66
N PHE A 34 -4.48 7.10 -7.22
CA PHE A 34 -5.74 6.54 -6.76
C PHE A 34 -5.50 5.13 -6.25
N TYR A 35 -5.99 4.83 -5.05
CA TYR A 35 -5.87 3.55 -4.38
C TYR A 35 -7.23 2.90 -4.34
N ARG A 36 -7.30 1.64 -4.77
CA ARG A 36 -8.51 0.82 -4.67
C ARG A 36 -8.13 -0.48 -3.97
N VAL A 37 -8.74 -0.77 -2.83
CA VAL A 37 -8.58 -2.08 -2.18
C VAL A 37 -9.24 -3.13 -3.07
N THR A 38 -8.50 -4.17 -3.43
CA THR A 38 -8.99 -5.27 -4.28
C THR A 38 -9.12 -6.58 -3.52
N TYR A 39 -8.45 -6.69 -2.38
CA TYR A 39 -8.52 -7.86 -1.52
C TYR A 39 -8.21 -7.46 -0.08
N PHE A 40 -8.85 -8.15 0.85
CA PHE A 40 -8.63 -8.01 2.27
C PHE A 40 -8.92 -9.37 2.94
N SER A 41 -8.02 -9.83 3.81
CA SER A 41 -8.25 -11.07 4.56
C SER A 41 -9.15 -10.79 5.77
N PRO A 42 -10.24 -11.56 5.97
CA PRO A 42 -11.06 -11.44 7.17
C PRO A 42 -10.36 -12.01 8.40
N ASP A 43 -9.37 -12.89 8.24
CA ASP A 43 -8.62 -13.47 9.36
C ASP A 43 -7.39 -12.62 9.69
N SER A 44 -7.43 -11.96 10.86
CA SER A 44 -6.34 -11.11 11.34
C SER A 44 -5.10 -11.88 11.83
N GLN A 45 -5.20 -13.21 11.99
CA GLN A 45 -4.13 -14.07 12.51
C GLN A 45 -3.54 -14.99 11.45
N GLU A 46 -4.25 -15.24 10.35
CA GLU A 46 -3.74 -16.09 9.26
C GLU A 46 -2.52 -15.46 8.56
N ALA A 47 -1.46 -16.26 8.41
CA ALA A 47 -0.29 -15.87 7.63
C ALA A 47 -0.60 -15.86 6.12
N GLY A 48 -0.02 -14.91 5.39
CA GLY A 48 -0.26 -14.73 3.96
C GLY A 48 -0.67 -13.30 3.62
N CYS A 49 -1.39 -13.14 2.51
CA CYS A 49 -1.84 -11.82 2.08
C CYS A 49 -2.91 -11.30 3.05
N ALA A 50 -2.65 -10.19 3.73
CA ALA A 50 -3.61 -9.52 4.60
C ALA A 50 -4.45 -8.49 3.81
N MET A 51 -3.87 -7.86 2.80
CA MET A 51 -4.54 -6.85 1.97
C MET A 51 -3.82 -6.70 0.62
N ALA A 52 -4.58 -6.44 -0.45
CA ALA A 52 -4.05 -5.93 -1.71
C ALA A 52 -4.81 -4.70 -2.18
N CYS A 53 -4.08 -3.76 -2.77
CA CYS A 53 -4.63 -2.55 -3.37
C CYS A 53 -4.03 -2.33 -4.75
N GLU A 54 -4.84 -1.91 -5.70
CA GLU A 54 -4.38 -1.32 -6.96
C GLU A 54 -4.08 0.16 -6.77
N VAL A 55 -3.06 0.63 -7.49
CA VAL A 55 -2.60 2.02 -7.47
C VAL A 55 -2.49 2.55 -8.89
N CYS A 56 -3.36 3.49 -9.23
CA CYS A 56 -3.43 4.17 -10.52
C CYS A 56 -2.82 5.59 -10.46
N GLY A 57 -2.50 6.19 -11.62
CA GLY A 57 -1.80 7.50 -11.72
C GLY A 57 -0.29 7.39 -11.96
N GLY A 58 0.22 6.15 -12.05
CA GLY A 58 1.60 5.82 -12.41
C GLY A 58 1.86 5.80 -13.91
N ARG A 59 3.00 5.19 -14.30
CA ARG A 59 3.23 4.83 -15.71
C ARG A 59 2.36 3.64 -16.16
N MET A 60 1.96 2.83 -15.20
CA MET A 60 1.10 1.67 -15.31
C MET A 60 0.36 1.52 -13.98
N VAL A 61 -0.61 0.60 -13.92
CA VAL A 61 -1.21 0.19 -12.65
C VAL A 61 -0.18 -0.57 -11.83
N TYR A 62 -0.02 -0.17 -10.58
CA TYR A 62 0.78 -0.91 -9.61
C TYR A 62 -0.12 -1.63 -8.61
N GLN A 63 0.42 -2.63 -7.93
CA GLN A 63 -0.23 -3.26 -6.79
C GLN A 63 0.62 -2.98 -5.56
N VAL A 64 -0.04 -2.69 -4.44
CA VAL A 64 0.53 -2.68 -3.10
C VAL A 64 -0.11 -3.82 -2.32
N ALA A 65 0.70 -4.67 -1.71
CA ALA A 65 0.22 -5.77 -0.88
C ALA A 65 0.80 -5.65 0.53
N LEU A 66 0.01 -6.08 1.51
CA LEU A 66 0.42 -6.28 2.89
C LEU A 66 0.39 -7.76 3.16
N GLU A 67 1.52 -8.32 3.56
CA GLU A 67 1.68 -9.72 3.88
C GLU A 67 1.93 -9.88 5.39
N ARG A 68 1.20 -10.80 6.00
CA ARG A 68 1.44 -11.25 7.37
C ARG A 68 2.36 -12.45 7.33
N GLN A 69 3.51 -12.31 7.98
CA GLN A 69 4.49 -13.38 8.12
C GLN A 69 4.04 -14.36 9.22
N GLU A 70 4.59 -15.58 9.22
CA GLU A 70 4.27 -16.62 10.22
C GLU A 70 4.50 -16.16 11.67
N ASN A 71 5.46 -15.26 11.89
CA ASN A 71 5.76 -14.67 13.20
C ASN A 71 4.83 -13.50 13.59
N GLY A 72 3.76 -13.26 12.83
CA GLY A 72 2.79 -12.18 13.02
C GLY A 72 3.25 -10.80 12.54
N THR A 73 4.50 -10.64 12.09
CA THR A 73 4.98 -9.37 11.56
C THR A 73 4.35 -9.05 10.20
N LEU A 74 4.25 -7.75 9.89
CA LEU A 74 3.68 -7.27 8.64
C LEU A 74 4.78 -6.79 7.68
N ARG A 75 4.68 -7.22 6.43
CA ARG A 75 5.59 -6.86 5.35
C ARG A 75 4.81 -6.22 4.20
N TRP A 76 5.26 -5.04 3.79
CA TRP A 76 4.71 -4.37 2.62
C TRP A 76 5.39 -4.86 1.36
N HIS A 77 4.66 -4.87 0.25
CA HIS A 77 5.16 -5.14 -1.09
C HIS A 77 4.55 -4.15 -2.07
N CYS A 78 5.31 -3.77 -3.09
CA CYS A 78 4.77 -2.95 -4.19
C CYS A 78 5.38 -3.36 -5.52
N THR A 79 4.58 -3.42 -6.58
CA THR A 79 5.08 -3.78 -7.92
C THR A 79 5.76 -2.62 -8.66
N CYS A 80 5.87 -1.45 -8.03
CA CYS A 80 6.59 -0.34 -8.64
C CYS A 80 8.10 -0.58 -8.66
N ALA A 81 8.77 -0.06 -9.69
CA ALA A 81 10.22 -0.22 -9.85
C ALA A 81 11.03 0.25 -8.62
N ASP A 82 10.61 1.31 -7.93
CA ASP A 82 11.29 1.79 -6.72
C ASP A 82 11.29 0.74 -5.59
N TRP A 83 10.19 0.00 -5.46
CA TRP A 83 10.11 -1.09 -4.49
C TRP A 83 10.95 -2.29 -4.92
N ILE A 84 10.79 -2.75 -6.16
CA ILE A 84 11.50 -3.92 -6.71
C ILE A 84 13.03 -3.70 -6.64
N TYR A 85 13.52 -2.52 -7.00
CA TYR A 85 14.97 -2.26 -7.04
C TYR A 85 15.57 -1.80 -5.71
N ARG A 86 14.77 -1.26 -4.77
CA ARG A 86 15.32 -0.61 -3.55
C ARG A 86 14.61 -1.02 -2.26
N GLY A 87 13.31 -1.26 -2.30
CA GLY A 87 12.51 -1.47 -1.10
C GLY A 87 12.77 -2.80 -0.44
N GLU A 88 12.85 -3.88 -1.23
CA GLU A 88 13.04 -5.23 -0.71
C GLU A 88 14.44 -5.43 -0.09
N MET A 89 15.46 -4.79 -0.64
CA MET A 89 16.86 -4.99 -0.22
C MET A 89 17.34 -3.99 0.84
N GLN A 90 16.67 -2.84 1.01
CA GLN A 90 17.16 -1.75 1.88
C GLN A 90 16.17 -1.36 2.99
N GLY A 91 15.06 -2.08 3.13
CA GLY A 91 14.00 -1.74 4.11
C GLY A 91 13.35 -0.38 3.86
N ARG A 92 13.42 0.14 2.62
CA ARG A 92 12.90 1.47 2.26
C ARG A 92 11.51 1.38 1.66
N LEU A 93 10.57 2.14 2.19
CA LEU A 93 9.23 2.22 1.59
C LEU A 93 9.23 3.10 0.34
N CYS A 94 8.65 2.59 -0.75
CA CYS A 94 8.40 3.37 -1.96
C CYS A 94 7.34 4.44 -1.69
N LYS A 95 7.23 5.42 -2.58
CA LYS A 95 6.23 6.51 -2.44
C LYS A 95 4.77 6.01 -2.37
N HIS A 96 4.45 4.87 -2.99
CA HIS A 96 3.08 4.36 -3.01
C HIS A 96 2.69 3.77 -1.65
N VAL A 97 3.58 2.95 -1.06
CA VAL A 97 3.37 2.44 0.30
C VAL A 97 3.33 3.58 1.31
N LYS A 98 4.22 4.57 1.19
CA LYS A 98 4.18 5.79 2.03
C LYS A 98 2.86 6.55 1.90
N GLY A 99 2.34 6.70 0.68
CA GLY A 99 1.05 7.34 0.42
C GLY A 99 -0.10 6.60 1.10
N LEU A 100 -0.16 5.28 0.96
CA LEU A 100 -1.17 4.44 1.59
C LEU A 100 -1.12 4.51 3.12
N LEU A 101 0.08 4.45 3.71
CA LEU A 101 0.26 4.60 5.16
C LEU A 101 -0.14 5.98 5.68
N ALA A 102 -0.02 7.03 4.86
CA ALA A 102 -0.45 8.37 5.22
C ALA A 102 -1.99 8.52 5.18
N LEU A 103 -2.69 7.66 4.41
CA LEU A 103 -4.15 7.61 4.39
C LEU A 103 -4.71 7.00 5.67
N GLY A 104 -4.18 5.86 6.10
CA GLY A 104 -4.62 5.16 7.33
C GLY A 104 -4.24 5.88 8.64
N ARG A 105 -3.70 7.10 8.56
CA ARG A 105 -3.40 7.97 9.71
C ARG A 105 -4.34 9.18 9.80
N ARG A 106 -5.34 9.28 8.92
CA ARG A 106 -6.34 10.33 9.01
C ARG A 106 -7.39 9.90 10.05
N ASP A 107 -7.63 10.81 10.99
CA ASP A 107 -8.38 10.62 12.25
C ASP A 107 -9.80 10.08 12.07
#